data_AF-A0A844AI47-F1
#
_entry.id   AF-A0A844AI47-F1
#
_cell.length_a   1.000
_cell.length_b   1.000
_cell.length_c   1.000
_cell.angle_alpha   90.00
_cell.angle_beta   90.00
_cell.angle_gamma   90.00
#
_symmetry.space_group_name_H-M   'P 1'
#
loop_
_entity.id
_entity.type
_entity.pdbx_description
1 polymer ?
#
loop_
_entity_poly.entity_id
_entity_poly.type
_entity_poly.pdbx_seq_one_letter_code
_entity_poly.pdbx_strand_id
1 'polypeptide(L)'
;MGRLEASGRSPSHFATMPNVKTARHQTIRACLRTQGWLPGREIVVFSDGDPSLADAVRHAANSDAVHILDWFHGSMRVQHLLADRW
;
A
#
# COMPACT_ATOMS: atom_id res chain seq x y z
N MET A 1 3.67 2.41 7.61
CA MET A 1 4.49 3.05 6.57
C MET A 1 4.12 2.42 5.24
N GLY A 2 4.16 3.15 4.13
CA GLY A 2 3.96 2.62 2.78
C GLY A 2 4.89 3.32 1.79
N ARG A 3 5.30 2.59 0.75
CA ARG A 3 6.09 3.10 -0.38
C ARG A 3 5.18 3.23 -1.59
N LEU A 4 5.34 4.31 -2.34
CA LEU A 4 4.61 4.57 -3.56
C LEU A 4 5.57 4.80 -4.71
N GLU A 5 5.28 4.15 -5.82
CA GLU A 5 6.07 4.22 -7.05
C GLU A 5 5.17 4.61 -8.22
N ALA A 6 5.71 5.44 -9.11
CA ALA A 6 5.04 5.87 -10.33
C ALA A 6 6.08 5.91 -11.46
N SER A 7 5.68 5.46 -12.65
CA SER A 7 6.57 5.45 -13.81
C SER A 7 7.13 6.84 -14.09
N GLY A 8 8.45 6.94 -14.24
CA GLY A 8 9.14 8.21 -14.51
C GLY A 8 9.26 9.16 -13.31
N ARG A 9 8.99 8.69 -12.09
CA ARG A 9 9.13 9.48 -10.85
C ARG A 9 9.96 8.74 -9.79
N SER A 10 10.67 9.51 -8.98
CA SER A 10 11.35 8.97 -7.80
C SER A 10 10.33 8.44 -6.80
N PRO A 11 10.57 7.27 -6.18
CA PRO A 11 9.68 6.72 -5.15
C PRO A 11 9.46 7.69 -3.99
N SER A 12 8.26 7.65 -3.39
CA SER A 12 7.98 8.36 -2.13
C SER A 12 7.45 7.43 -1.07
N HIS A 13 7.59 7.83 0.18
CA HIS A 13 7.07 7.09 1.33
C HIS A 13 6.03 7.91 2.09
N PHE A 14 5.10 7.22 2.73
CA PHE A 14 4.14 7.82 3.64
C PHE A 14 4.04 7.01 4.95
N ALA A 15 3.79 7.73 6.04
CA ALA A 15 3.63 7.17 7.36
C ALA A 15 2.42 7.78 8.06
N THR A 16 1.81 7.02 8.95
CA THR A 16 0.87 7.54 9.94
C THR A 16 1.35 7.12 11.31
N MET A 17 1.28 8.04 12.26
CA MET A 17 1.65 7.81 13.66
C MET A 17 0.46 8.16 14.56
N PRO A 18 0.26 7.47 15.69
CA PRO A 18 -0.90 7.67 16.57
C PRO A 18 -1.11 9.11 17.06
N ASN A 19 -0.04 9.91 17.15
CA ASN A 19 -0.06 11.28 17.68
C ASN A 19 -0.02 12.36 16.59
N VAL A 20 -0.24 12.01 15.32
CA VAL A 20 -0.32 12.96 14.22
C VAL A 20 -1.79 13.26 13.92
N LYS A 21 -2.16 14.54 13.96
CA LYS A 21 -3.56 15.00 13.75
C LYS A 21 -4.11 14.72 12.35
N THR A 22 -3.23 14.48 11.37
CA THR A 22 -3.62 14.20 9.98
C THR A 22 -4.18 12.80 9.85
N ALA A 23 -5.41 12.69 9.35
CA ALA A 23 -6.06 11.40 9.15
C ALA A 23 -5.31 10.56 8.10
N ARG A 24 -5.28 9.23 8.29
CA ARG A 24 -4.56 8.27 7.43
C ARG A 24 -4.87 8.44 5.94
N HIS A 25 -6.14 8.61 5.60
CA HIS A 25 -6.58 8.78 4.21
C HIS A 25 -6.10 10.09 3.59
N GLN A 26 -5.96 11.16 4.37
CA GLN A 26 -5.44 12.45 3.88
C GLN A 26 -3.96 12.34 3.54
N THR A 27 -3.18 11.67 4.39
CA THR A 27 -1.75 11.42 4.13
C THR A 27 -1.55 10.58 2.88
N ILE A 28 -2.32 9.50 2.71
CA ILE A 28 -2.26 8.64 1.51
C ILE A 28 -2.63 9.44 0.26
N ARG A 29 -3.74 10.20 0.30
CA ARG A 29 -4.19 11.05 -0.81
C ARG A 29 -3.15 12.10 -1.19
N ALA A 30 -2.51 12.73 -0.21
CA ALA A 30 -1.43 13.69 -0.45
C ALA A 30 -0.25 13.02 -1.15
N CYS A 31 0.18 11.85 -0.69
CA CYS A 31 1.28 11.10 -1.28
C CYS A 31 0.97 10.68 -2.73
N LEU A 32 -0.24 10.19 -3.00
CA LEU A 32 -0.72 9.89 -4.36
C LEU A 32 -0.61 11.13 -5.26
N ARG A 33 -1.11 12.27 -4.81
CA ARG A 33 -1.08 13.53 -5.58
C ARG A 33 0.35 14.03 -5.83
N THR A 34 1.24 13.95 -4.84
CA THR A 34 2.66 14.32 -5.03
C THR A 34 3.35 13.45 -6.08
N GLN A 35 2.86 12.23 -6.28
CA GLN A 35 3.34 11.30 -7.29
C GLN A 35 2.60 11.43 -8.63
N GLY A 36 1.82 12.49 -8.80
CA GLY A 36 1.12 12.77 -10.05
C GLY A 36 -0.07 11.83 -10.32
N TRP A 37 -0.54 11.10 -9.31
CA TRP A 37 -1.79 10.36 -9.43
C TRP A 37 -2.96 11.34 -9.55
N LEU A 38 -3.89 11.01 -10.46
CA LEU A 38 -5.12 11.77 -10.72
C LEU A 38 -6.32 10.88 -10.38
N PRO A 39 -7.44 11.46 -9.87
CA PRO A 39 -8.66 10.71 -9.62
C PRO A 39 -9.10 9.89 -10.84
N GLY A 40 -9.51 8.64 -10.60
CA GLY A 40 -9.93 7.71 -11.65
C GLY A 40 -8.80 6.91 -12.31
N ARG A 41 -7.52 7.18 -11.99
CA ARG A 41 -6.42 6.29 -12.39
C ARG A 41 -6.33 5.08 -11.47
N GLU A 42 -6.09 3.92 -12.07
CA GLU A 42 -5.89 2.66 -11.34
C GLU A 42 -4.75 2.79 -10.32
N ILE A 43 -4.95 2.16 -9.16
CA ILE A 43 -3.94 2.00 -8.12
C ILE A 43 -3.80 0.51 -7.84
N VAL A 44 -2.56 0.03 -7.88
CA VAL A 44 -2.19 -1.33 -7.45
C VAL A 44 -1.56 -1.25 -6.08
N VAL A 45 -2.04 -2.06 -5.15
CA VAL A 45 -1.56 -2.17 -3.78
C VAL A 45 -0.94 -3.55 -3.60
N PHE A 46 0.37 -3.58 -3.31
CA PHE A 46 1.06 -4.79 -2.87
C PHE A 46 1.09 -4.80 -1.34
N SER A 47 0.53 -5.85 -0.71
CA SER A 47 0.59 -6.01 0.75
C SER A 47 0.65 -7.47 1.18
N ASP A 48 0.73 -7.71 2.48
CA ASP A 48 0.73 -9.02 3.15
C ASP A 48 -0.57 -9.83 3.04
N GLY A 49 -1.59 -9.29 2.37
CA GLY A 49 -2.92 -9.88 2.25
C GLY A 49 -3.93 -9.34 3.27
N ASP A 50 -3.53 -8.50 4.23
CA ASP A 50 -4.48 -7.75 5.05
C ASP A 50 -5.21 -6.69 4.17
N PRO A 51 -6.56 -6.70 4.11
CA PRO A 51 -7.32 -5.72 3.33
C PRO A 51 -7.18 -4.27 3.86
N SER A 52 -6.74 -4.07 5.10
CA SER A 52 -6.73 -2.76 5.77
C SER A 52 -5.95 -1.69 5.01
N LEU A 53 -4.88 -2.06 4.31
CA LEU A 53 -4.11 -1.13 3.49
C LEU A 53 -4.84 -0.80 2.18
N ALA A 54 -5.36 -1.81 1.49
CA ALA A 54 -6.11 -1.63 0.25
C ALA A 54 -7.35 -0.77 0.50
N ASP A 55 -8.08 -1.00 1.58
CA ASP A 55 -9.26 -0.20 1.96
C ASP A 55 -8.90 1.24 2.32
N ALA A 56 -7.79 1.46 3.02
CA ALA A 56 -7.29 2.81 3.28
C ALA A 56 -6.94 3.56 1.99
N VAL A 57 -6.37 2.85 1.00
CA VAL A 57 -6.09 3.41 -0.34
C VAL A 57 -7.36 3.67 -1.11
N ARG A 58 -8.34 2.76 -1.13
CA ARG A 58 -9.65 2.96 -1.77
C ARG A 58 -10.36 4.19 -1.20
N HIS A 59 -10.38 4.30 0.12
CA HIS A 59 -10.98 5.45 0.80
C HIS A 59 -10.23 6.76 0.51
N ALA A 60 -8.89 6.72 0.48
CA ALA A 60 -8.07 7.89 0.12
C ALA A 60 -8.27 8.31 -1.34
N ALA A 61 -8.34 7.35 -2.27
CA ALA A 61 -8.50 7.61 -3.69
C ALA A 61 -9.94 7.88 -4.11
N ASN A 62 -10.92 7.50 -3.29
CA ASN A 62 -12.33 7.43 -3.67
C ASN A 62 -12.51 6.65 -4.99
N SER A 63 -11.80 5.52 -5.10
CA SER A 63 -11.71 4.67 -6.29
C SER A 63 -11.41 3.25 -5.85
N ASP A 64 -11.69 2.27 -6.72
CA ASP A 64 -11.20 0.92 -6.49
C ASP A 64 -9.66 0.85 -6.58
N ALA A 65 -9.09 -0.18 -5.95
CA ALA A 65 -7.68 -0.48 -5.96
C ALA A 65 -7.49 -1.99 -6.13
N VAL A 66 -6.59 -2.37 -7.05
CA VAL A 66 -6.21 -3.76 -7.28
C VAL A 66 -5.28 -4.18 -6.15
N HIS A 67 -5.68 -5.20 -5.39
CA HIS A 67 -4.91 -5.71 -4.27
C HIS A 67 -4.19 -6.99 -4.67
N ILE A 68 -2.85 -6.98 -4.60
CA ILE A 68 -1.99 -8.11 -4.94
C ILE A 68 -1.19 -8.51 -3.69
N LEU A 69 -1.14 -9.81 -3.41
CA LEU A 69 -0.28 -10.34 -2.35
C LEU A 69 1.19 -10.16 -2.75
N ASP A 70 1.97 -9.54 -1.88
CA ASP A 70 3.40 -9.33 -2.12
C ASP A 70 4.19 -10.64 -2.01
N TRP A 71 5.14 -10.82 -2.95
CA TRP A 71 5.91 -12.06 -3.08
C TRP A 71 6.77 -12.34 -1.85
N PHE A 72 7.24 -11.31 -1.13
CA PHE A 72 8.02 -11.50 0.09
C PHE A 72 7.16 -12.19 1.16
N HIS A 73 5.91 -11.75 1.34
CA HIS A 73 4.96 -12.39 2.25
C HIS A 73 4.58 -13.80 1.81
N GLY A 74 4.41 -14.02 0.50
CA GLY A 74 4.23 -15.35 -0.07
C GLY A 74 5.40 -16.27 0.26
N SER A 75 6.64 -15.79 0.11
CA SER A 75 7.85 -16.57 0.36
C SER A 75 8.01 -16.94 1.84
N MET A 76 7.77 -16.00 2.77
CA MET A 76 7.81 -16.27 4.22
C MET A 76 6.78 -17.33 4.63
N ARG A 77 5.56 -17.26 4.08
CA ARG A 77 4.50 -18.22 4.39
C ARG A 77 4.85 -19.63 3.91
N VAL A 78 5.48 -19.77 2.75
CA VAL A 78 5.92 -21.09 2.23
C VAL A 78 7.12 -21.62 3.02
N GLN A 79 8.10 -20.77 3.34
CA GLN A 79 9.28 -21.18 4.13
C GLN A 79 8.90 -21.73 5.51
N HIS A 80 7.94 -21.11 6.18
CA HIS A 80 7.45 -21.60 7.48
C HIS A 80 6.90 -23.03 7.39
N LEU A 81 6.11 -23.33 6.35
CA LEU A 81 5.56 -24.68 6.14
C LEU A 81 6.65 -25.73 5.84
N LEU A 82 7.75 -25.31 5.21
CA LEU A 82 8.88 -26.19 4.92
C LEU A 82 9.81 -26.36 6.13
N ALA A 83 9.85 -25.39 7.05
CA ALA A 83 10.61 -25.47 8.29
C ALA A 83 10.01 -26.48 9.28
N ASP A 84 8.69 -26.63 9.32
CA ASP A 84 8.00 -27.57 10.23
C ASP A 84 8.00 -29.04 9.73
N ARG A 85 8.76 -29.34 8.68
CA ARG A 85 8.84 -30.68 8.05
C ARG A 85 10.20 -31.38 8.18
N TRP A 86 11.09 -30.88 9.04
CA TRP A 86 12.39 -31.50 9.34
C TRP A 86 12.66 -31.52 10.84
#